data_AF-A0A1M5I7W7-F1
#
_entry.id   AF-A0A1M5I7W7-F1
#
_cell.length_a   1.000
_cell.length_b   1.000
_cell.length_c   1.000
_cell.angle_alpha   90.00
_cell.angle_beta   90.00
_cell.angle_gamma   90.00
#
_symmetry.space_group_name_H-M   'P 1'
#
loop_
_entity.id
_entity.type
_entity.pdbx_description
1 polymer ?
#
loop_
_entity_poly.entity_id
_entity_poly.type
_entity_poly.pdbx_seq_one_letter_code
_entity_poly.pdbx_strand_id
1 'polypeptide(L)'
;MIGDLATMKKTTSKMDSNKYKDLITLAKNNNVEFVTLFNELYPKFFKELLAINPKMRSSELEFCAMAFLNFTTKNIAEFTSVTVRAVQVRKNRLRKKLNIPSDLDFNMWMRALIQE
;
A
#
# COMPACT_ATOMS: atom_id res chain seq x y z
N MET A 1 -15.24 34.58 11.72
CA MET A 1 -15.12 33.12 11.99
C MET A 1 -16.08 32.46 11.03
N ILE A 2 -15.68 31.73 10.00
CA ILE A 2 -14.88 30.51 9.99
C ILE A 2 -13.97 30.57 8.75
N GLY A 3 -12.67 30.38 8.95
CA GLY A 3 -11.66 30.50 7.89
C GLY A 3 -11.66 29.30 6.94
N ASP A 4 -11.71 29.62 5.66
CA ASP A 4 -11.05 28.99 4.51
C ASP A 4 -10.63 27.52 4.64
N LEU A 5 -11.52 26.62 4.21
CA LEU A 5 -11.21 25.23 3.83
C LEU A 5 -10.39 25.11 2.52
N ALA A 6 -9.89 26.22 1.97
CA ALA A 6 -9.17 26.27 0.70
C ALA A 6 -7.64 26.23 0.83
N THR A 7 -7.07 26.16 2.05
CA THR A 7 -5.63 26.30 2.28
C THR A 7 -4.84 24.99 2.31
N MET A 8 -5.45 23.82 2.06
CA MET A 8 -4.74 22.51 2.08
C MET A 8 -4.49 21.88 0.69
N LYS A 9 -4.71 22.59 -0.42
CA LYS A 9 -4.52 22.03 -1.77
C LYS A 9 -3.40 22.66 -2.62
N LYS A 10 -2.60 23.60 -2.10
CA LYS A 10 -1.65 24.35 -2.95
C LYS A 10 -0.18 24.46 -2.52
N THR A 11 0.23 23.85 -1.41
CA THR A 11 1.63 23.94 -0.92
C THR A 11 2.43 22.61 -1.04
N THR A 12 1.79 21.54 -1.52
CA THR A 12 2.28 20.15 -1.42
C THR A 12 3.15 19.63 -2.59
N SER A 13 3.32 20.40 -3.67
CA SER A 13 3.81 19.84 -4.95
C SER A 13 5.27 19.36 -4.99
N LYS A 14 6.17 19.91 -4.15
CA LYS A 14 7.57 19.44 -4.08
C LYS A 14 7.83 18.46 -2.94
N MET A 15 7.25 18.69 -1.76
CA MET A 15 7.51 17.89 -0.57
C MET A 15 6.88 16.50 -0.67
N ASP A 16 5.66 16.39 -1.20
CA ASP A 16 5.00 15.09 -1.42
C ASP A 16 5.65 14.32 -2.57
N SER A 17 6.21 15.03 -3.58
CA SER A 17 6.98 14.40 -4.66
C SER A 17 8.28 13.75 -4.15
N ASN A 18 8.98 14.42 -3.24
CA ASN A 18 10.18 13.86 -2.61
C ASN A 18 9.82 12.69 -1.70
N LYS A 19 8.83 12.84 -0.82
CA LYS A 19 8.36 11.74 0.04
C LYS A 19 7.88 10.53 -0.75
N TYR A 20 7.22 10.74 -1.90
CA TYR A 20 6.82 9.65 -2.77
C TYR A 20 8.02 8.93 -3.40
N LYS A 21 9.05 9.67 -3.85
CA LYS A 21 10.29 9.05 -4.35
C LYS A 21 11.00 8.25 -3.25
N ASP A 22 11.03 8.79 -2.04
CA ASP A 22 11.61 8.13 -0.88
C ASP A 22 10.82 6.85 -0.55
N LEU A 23 9.48 6.92 -0.57
CA LEU A 23 8.59 5.77 -0.39
C LEU A 23 8.91 4.64 -1.38
N ILE A 24 9.05 4.96 -2.66
CA ILE A 24 9.38 3.96 -3.69
C ILE A 24 10.78 3.39 -3.45
N THR A 25 11.74 4.20 -3.02
CA THR A 25 13.11 3.76 -2.73
C THR A 25 13.15 2.82 -1.51
N LEU A 26 12.44 3.18 -0.43
CA LEU A 26 12.32 2.34 0.77
C LEU A 26 11.68 0.99 0.44
N ALA A 27 10.62 0.98 -0.39
CA ALA A 27 9.96 -0.25 -0.83
C ALA A 27 10.90 -1.18 -1.62
N LYS A 28 11.66 -0.60 -2.57
CA LYS A 28 12.63 -1.35 -3.38
C LYS A 28 13.73 -1.99 -2.54
N ASN A 29 14.16 -1.31 -1.49
CA ASN A 29 15.21 -1.76 -0.58
C ASN A 29 14.68 -2.64 0.57
N ASN A 30 13.38 -2.97 0.59
CA ASN A 30 12.74 -3.73 1.67
C ASN A 30 13.06 -3.15 3.07
N ASN A 31 13.04 -1.82 3.17
CA ASN A 31 13.41 -1.09 4.37
C ASN A 31 12.21 -1.02 5.34
N VAL A 32 12.47 -1.23 6.64
CA VAL A 32 11.45 -1.19 7.71
C VAL A 32 10.69 0.14 7.80
N GLU A 33 11.29 1.25 7.39
CA GLU A 33 10.67 2.58 7.38
C GLU A 33 9.62 2.74 6.28
N PHE A 34 9.59 1.83 5.31
CA PHE A 34 8.61 1.84 4.21
C PHE A 34 7.17 1.93 4.73
N VAL A 35 6.81 1.09 5.69
CA VAL A 35 5.43 1.02 6.24
C VAL A 35 5.09 2.31 6.99
N THR A 36 6.05 2.88 7.71
CA THR A 36 5.87 4.13 8.45
C THR A 36 5.59 5.29 7.49
N LEU A 37 6.44 5.49 6.47
CA LEU A 37 6.24 6.55 5.49
C LEU A 37 4.99 6.32 4.64
N PHE A 38 4.68 5.05 4.32
CA PHE A 38 3.44 4.70 3.64
C PHE A 38 2.21 5.15 4.45
N ASN A 39 2.19 4.85 5.76
CA ASN A 39 1.08 5.21 6.63
C ASN A 39 0.95 6.73 6.82
N GLU A 40 2.05 7.47 6.78
CA GLU A 40 2.02 8.94 6.80
C GLU A 40 1.34 9.50 5.54
N LEU A 41 1.64 8.94 4.36
CA LEU A 41 1.08 9.39 3.08
C LEU A 41 -0.35 8.87 2.84
N TYR A 42 -0.68 7.67 3.34
CA TYR A 42 -1.96 6.99 3.12
C TYR A 42 -2.59 6.47 4.43
N PRO A 43 -2.88 7.34 5.43
CA PRO A 43 -3.30 6.91 6.76
C PRO A 43 -4.67 6.21 6.81
N LYS A 44 -5.50 6.39 5.77
CA LYS A 44 -6.79 5.69 5.65
C LYS A 44 -6.62 4.24 5.18
N PHE A 45 -5.59 3.92 4.41
CA PHE A 45 -5.45 2.61 3.75
C PHE A 45 -5.41 1.44 4.74
N PHE A 46 -4.54 1.52 5.76
CA PHE A 46 -4.47 0.46 6.77
C PHE A 46 -5.72 0.41 7.65
N LYS A 47 -6.41 1.53 7.87
CA LYS A 47 -7.69 1.55 8.60
C LYS A 47 -8.76 0.76 7.85
N GLU A 48 -8.90 0.97 6.54
CA GLU A 48 -9.86 0.22 5.71
C GLU A 48 -9.54 -1.29 5.68
N LEU A 49 -8.26 -1.64 5.52
CA LEU A 49 -7.84 -3.04 5.55
C LEU A 49 -8.10 -3.73 6.90
N LEU A 50 -7.83 -3.03 8.00
CA LEU A 50 -8.06 -3.53 9.35
C LEU A 50 -9.55 -3.54 9.72
N ALA A 51 -10.37 -2.68 9.13
CA ALA A 51 -11.83 -2.73 9.27
C ALA A 51 -12.41 -3.99 8.62
N ILE A 52 -11.86 -4.42 7.47
CA ILE A 52 -12.23 -5.69 6.82
C ILE A 52 -11.73 -6.89 7.62
N ASN A 53 -10.46 -6.84 8.07
CA ASN A 53 -9.87 -7.93 8.85
C ASN A 53 -8.89 -7.42 9.93
N PRO A 54 -9.32 -7.31 11.19
CA PRO A 54 -8.46 -6.80 12.27
C PRO A 54 -7.26 -7.69 12.61
N LYS A 55 -7.25 -8.95 12.16
CA LYS A 55 -6.21 -9.95 12.47
C LYS A 55 -5.07 -9.98 11.43
N MET A 56 -4.99 -8.97 10.57
CA MET A 56 -3.90 -8.88 9.60
C MET A 56 -2.58 -8.59 10.30
N ARG A 57 -1.54 -9.31 9.88
CA ARG A 57 -0.18 -9.15 10.42
C ARG A 57 0.51 -7.95 9.77
N SER A 58 1.50 -7.37 10.43
CA SER A 58 2.28 -6.24 9.89
C SER A 58 2.88 -6.56 8.51
N SER A 59 3.40 -7.77 8.33
CA SER A 59 3.93 -8.20 7.04
C SER A 59 2.83 -8.32 5.96
N GLU A 60 1.60 -8.66 6.34
CA GLU A 60 0.46 -8.68 5.40
C GLU A 60 0.07 -7.27 4.97
N LEU A 61 0.05 -6.32 5.91
CA LEU A 61 -0.17 -4.90 5.64
C LEU A 61 0.91 -4.33 4.71
N GLU A 62 2.17 -4.62 4.97
CA GLU A 62 3.31 -4.24 4.12
C GLU A 62 3.15 -4.76 2.68
N PHE A 63 2.75 -6.02 2.51
CA PHE A 63 2.49 -6.59 1.19
C PHE A 63 1.36 -5.88 0.46
N CYS A 64 0.27 -5.56 1.17
CA CYS A 64 -0.85 -4.80 0.62
C CYS A 64 -0.42 -3.38 0.21
N ALA A 65 0.45 -2.73 0.98
CA ALA A 65 1.03 -1.43 0.63
C ALA A 65 1.91 -1.51 -0.64
N MET A 66 2.73 -2.55 -0.80
CA MET A 66 3.48 -2.78 -2.03
C MET A 66 2.56 -2.99 -3.24
N ALA A 67 1.46 -3.73 -3.07
CA ALA A 67 0.45 -3.94 -4.11
C ALA A 67 -0.33 -2.66 -4.45
N PHE A 68 -0.64 -1.83 -3.45
CA PHE A 68 -1.24 -0.51 -3.62
C PHE A 68 -0.39 0.37 -4.54
N LEU A 69 0.93 0.40 -4.32
CA LEU A 69 1.91 1.10 -5.17
C LEU A 69 2.11 0.47 -6.56
N ASN A 70 1.29 -0.52 -6.89
CA ASN A 70 1.26 -1.22 -8.16
C ASN A 70 2.54 -2.02 -8.50
N PHE A 71 3.30 -2.45 -7.50
CA PHE A 71 4.43 -3.33 -7.78
C PHE A 71 3.94 -4.68 -8.31
N THR A 72 4.64 -5.17 -9.34
CA THR A 72 4.33 -6.47 -9.92
C THR A 72 4.80 -7.59 -8.98
N THR A 73 4.28 -8.80 -9.18
CA THR A 73 4.74 -9.99 -8.43
C THR A 73 6.25 -10.22 -8.60
N LYS A 74 6.82 -9.88 -9.76
CA LYS A 74 8.26 -9.97 -10.01
C LYS A 74 9.04 -8.95 -9.18
N ASN A 75 8.59 -7.70 -9.13
CA ASN A 75 9.23 -6.66 -8.33
C ASN A 75 9.17 -6.98 -6.83
N ILE A 76 8.02 -7.41 -6.32
CA ILE A 76 7.91 -7.77 -4.90
C ILE A 76 8.83 -8.96 -4.56
N ALA A 77 8.95 -9.94 -5.45
CA ALA A 77 9.85 -11.08 -5.28
C ALA A 77 11.31 -10.63 -5.19
N GLU A 78 11.72 -9.72 -6.09
CA GLU A 78 13.04 -9.11 -6.11
C GLU A 78 13.33 -8.31 -4.83
N PHE A 79 12.42 -7.41 -4.44
CA PHE A 79 12.64 -6.55 -3.27
C PHE A 79 12.72 -7.36 -1.98
N THR A 80 11.89 -8.38 -1.84
CA THR A 80 11.81 -9.19 -0.60
C THR A 80 12.72 -10.43 -0.62
N SER A 81 13.57 -10.59 -1.64
CA SER A 81 14.47 -11.75 -1.80
C SER A 81 13.76 -13.11 -1.69
N VAL A 82 12.57 -13.24 -2.28
CA VAL A 82 11.80 -14.50 -2.32
C VAL A 82 11.46 -14.89 -3.75
N THR A 83 10.99 -16.12 -3.95
CA THR A 83 10.56 -16.57 -5.28
C THR A 83 9.26 -15.92 -5.71
N VAL A 84 9.09 -15.69 -7.02
CA VAL A 84 7.82 -15.23 -7.62
C VAL A 84 6.65 -16.12 -7.20
N ARG A 85 6.89 -17.45 -7.10
CA ARG A 85 5.88 -18.42 -6.65
C ARG A 85 5.43 -18.14 -5.21
N ALA A 86 6.34 -17.83 -4.30
CA ALA A 86 6.01 -17.49 -2.92
C ALA A 86 5.13 -16.23 -2.84
N VAL A 87 5.45 -15.20 -3.64
CA VAL A 87 4.64 -13.98 -3.76
C VAL A 87 3.23 -14.30 -4.26
N GLN A 88 3.08 -15.15 -5.28
CA GLN A 88 1.77 -15.58 -5.78
C GLN A 88 0.95 -16.34 -4.72
N VAL A 89 1.59 -17.25 -3.98
CA VAL A 89 0.91 -17.98 -2.88
C VAL A 89 0.42 -16.99 -1.82
N ARG A 90 1.27 -16.03 -1.43
CA ARG A 90 0.92 -14.98 -0.47
C ARG A 90 -0.23 -14.11 -0.96
N LYS A 91 -0.18 -13.66 -2.21
CA LYS A 91 -1.25 -12.91 -2.89
C LYS A 91 -2.58 -13.69 -2.85
N ASN A 92 -2.56 -14.98 -3.16
CA ASN A 92 -3.77 -15.82 -3.13
C ASN A 92 -4.32 -16.02 -1.71
N ARG A 93 -3.45 -16.15 -0.70
CA ARG A 93 -3.87 -16.21 0.71
C ARG A 93 -4.54 -14.91 1.15
N LEU A 94 -3.95 -13.76 0.81
CA LEU A 94 -4.53 -12.44 1.11
C LEU A 94 -5.86 -12.24 0.38
N ARG A 95 -5.94 -12.68 -0.88
CA ARG A 95 -7.18 -12.63 -1.67
C ARG A 95 -8.34 -13.32 -0.95
N LYS A 96 -8.12 -14.55 -0.47
CA LYS A 96 -9.12 -15.30 0.31
C LYS A 96 -9.42 -14.63 1.65
N LYS A 97 -8.39 -14.16 2.35
CA LYS A 97 -8.49 -13.52 3.66
C LYS A 97 -9.32 -12.21 3.63
N LEU A 98 -9.23 -11.47 2.53
CA LEU A 98 -9.95 -10.20 2.30
C LEU A 98 -11.21 -10.37 1.44
N ASN A 99 -11.59 -11.62 1.13
CA ASN A 99 -12.74 -11.96 0.29
C ASN A 99 -12.78 -11.22 -1.06
N ILE A 100 -11.63 -11.10 -1.73
CA ILE A 100 -11.51 -10.39 -3.02
C ILE A 100 -11.98 -11.31 -4.15
N PRO A 101 -13.02 -10.94 -4.94
CA PRO A 101 -13.53 -11.71 -6.08
C PRO A 101 -12.42 -12.08 -7.07
N SER A 102 -12.45 -13.26 -7.70
CA SER A 102 -11.37 -13.80 -8.56
C SER A 102 -11.15 -13.07 -9.88
N ASP A 103 -12.16 -12.34 -10.35
CA ASP A 103 -12.19 -11.54 -11.58
C ASP A 103 -11.50 -10.17 -11.43
N LEU A 104 -11.33 -9.67 -10.20
CA LEU A 104 -10.70 -8.36 -9.96
C LEU A 104 -9.17 -8.42 -9.94
N ASP A 105 -8.47 -7.44 -10.52
CA ASP A 105 -7.04 -7.34 -10.25
C ASP A 105 -6.81 -6.95 -8.77
N PHE A 106 -5.86 -7.63 -8.12
CA PHE A 106 -5.57 -7.42 -6.70
C PHE A 106 -4.96 -6.05 -6.43
N ASN A 107 -4.04 -5.59 -7.29
CA ASN A 107 -3.40 -4.29 -7.10
C ASN A 107 -4.42 -3.17 -7.34
N MET A 108 -5.30 -3.34 -8.33
CA MET A 108 -6.44 -2.45 -8.57
C MET A 108 -7.38 -2.39 -7.36
N TRP A 109 -7.75 -3.54 -6.79
CA TRP A 109 -8.58 -3.61 -5.60
C TRP A 109 -7.95 -2.87 -4.41
N MET A 110 -6.64 -3.01 -4.19
CA MET A 110 -5.93 -2.27 -3.13
C MET A 110 -6.04 -0.77 -3.32
N ARG A 111 -5.86 -0.27 -4.56
CA ARG A 111 -5.97 1.17 -4.83
C ARG A 111 -7.39 1.71 -4.67
N ALA A 112 -8.39 0.88 -4.98
CA ALA A 112 -9.79 1.25 -4.85
C ALA A 112 -10.24 1.46 -3.38
N LEU A 113 -9.51 0.91 -2.40
CA LEU A 113 -9.85 1.05 -0.96
C LEU A 113 -9.87 2.49 -0.46
N ILE A 114 -9.16 3.41 -1.12
CA ILE A 114 -9.07 4.82 -0.67
C ILE A 114 -9.66 5.80 -1.69
N GLN A 115 -10.33 5.30 -2.73
CA GLN A 115 -11.08 6.16 -3.65
C GLN A 115 -12.47 6.41 -3.05
N GLU A 116 -12.65 7.60 -2.46
CA GLU A 116 -13.97 8.22 -2.24
C GLU A 116 -14.44 8.92 -3.54
#